data_AF-A0A2H9ZTI6-F1
#
_entry.id   AF-A0A2H9ZTI6-F1
#
_cell.length_a   1.000
_cell.length_b   1.000
_cell.length_c   1.000
_cell.angle_alpha   90.00
_cell.angle_beta   90.00
_cell.angle_gamma   90.00
#
_symmetry.space_group_name_H-M   'P 1'
#
loop_
_entity.id
_entity.type
_entity.pdbx_description
1 polymer ?
#
loop_
_entity_poly.entity_id
_entity_poly.type
_entity_poly.pdbx_seq_one_letter_code
_entity_poly.pdbx_strand_id
1 'polypeptide(L)' 'MARLMTLQVAGSSLPDCSHACGSCSPCRLVMVSFICKQEAETCPMAYKCMCNRKPYPVP' A
#
# COMPACT_ATOMS: atom_id res chain seq x y z
N MET A 1 -35.54 19.03 -9.17
CA MET A 1 -34.40 18.23 -9.64
C MET A 1 -33.40 18.10 -8.49
N ALA A 2 -33.44 17.03 -7.69
CA ALA A 2 -32.45 16.82 -6.64
C ALA A 2 -31.12 16.45 -7.30
N ARG A 3 -30.12 17.32 -7.15
CA ARG A 3 -28.76 17.08 -7.65
C ARG A 3 -28.16 15.96 -6.80
N LEU A 4 -28.09 14.75 -7.35
CA LEU A 4 -27.28 13.65 -6.79
C LEU A 4 -25.81 14.10 -6.86
N MET A 5 -25.32 14.69 -5.78
CA MET A 5 -23.88 14.76 -5.53
C MET A 5 -23.43 13.31 -5.33
N THR A 6 -22.80 12.74 -6.35
CA THR A 6 -21.96 11.56 -6.17
C THR A 6 -20.86 11.96 -5.19
N LEU A 7 -21.07 11.69 -3.91
CA LEU A 7 -20.00 11.76 -2.92
C LEU A 7 -18.94 10.79 -3.40
N GLN A 8 -17.84 11.33 -3.96
CA GLN A 8 -16.62 10.56 -4.14
C GLN A 8 -16.15 10.24 -2.72
N VAL A 9 -16.62 9.12 -2.18
CA VAL A 9 -16.04 8.54 -0.98
C VAL A 9 -14.58 8.34 -1.32
N ALA A 10 -13.68 9.05 -0.63
CA ALA A 10 -12.26 8.87 -0.79
C ALA A 10 -11.93 7.43 -0.37
N GLY A 11 -11.90 6.53 -1.34
CA GLY A 11 -11.52 5.14 -1.17
C GLY A 11 -10.01 5.01 -1.27
N SER A 12 -9.44 4.06 -0.54
CA SER A 12 -8.04 3.69 -0.69
C SER A 12 -7.92 2.52 -1.65
N SER A 13 -7.10 2.67 -2.69
CA SER A 13 -6.72 1.58 -3.60
C SER A 13 -5.36 1.01 -3.19
N LEU A 14 -5.14 -0.28 -3.44
CA LEU A 14 -3.81 -0.87 -3.30
C LEU A 14 -2.86 -0.25 -4.35
N PRO A 15 -1.61 0.07 -3.99
CA PRO A 15 -0.66 0.65 -4.93
C PRO A 15 -0.21 -0.40 -5.95
N ASP A 16 -0.07 0.03 -7.21
CA ASP A 16 0.46 -0.82 -8.27
C ASP A 16 1.99 -0.84 -8.25
N CYS A 17 2.57 -2.02 -8.07
CA CYS A 17 4.03 -2.20 -8.04
C CYS A 17 4.61 -2.57 -9.40
N SER A 18 3.79 -2.79 -10.43
CA SER A 18 4.24 -3.34 -11.74
C SER A 18 5.42 -2.57 -12.35
N HIS A 19 5.51 -1.26 -12.10
CA HIS A 19 6.58 -0.40 -12.62
C HIS A 19 7.41 0.32 -11.52
N ALA A 20 7.19 0.00 -10.24
CA ALA A 20 7.84 0.68 -9.12
C ALA A 20 9.29 0.24 -8.88
N CYS A 21 9.65 -1.00 -9.23
CA CYS A 21 11.00 -1.53 -9.02
C CYS A 21 11.99 -1.27 -10.18
N GLY A 22 11.65 -0.41 -11.14
CA GLY A 22 12.46 -0.16 -12.34
C GLY A 22 12.63 -1.43 -13.19
N SER A 23 13.87 -1.84 -13.46
CA SER A 23 14.18 -3.04 -14.26
C SER A 23 14.20 -4.34 -13.45
N CYS A 24 13.84 -4.32 -12.17
CA CYS A 24 13.92 -5.50 -11.30
C CYS A 24 12.66 -6.38 -11.45
N SER A 25 12.84 -7.67 -11.71
CA SER A 25 11.77 -8.67 -11.78
C SER A 25 12.11 -9.89 -10.91
N PRO A 26 11.17 -10.40 -10.09
CA PRO A 26 9.77 -9.98 -9.97
C PRO A 26 9.57 -8.81 -8.98
N CYS A 27 8.79 -7.79 -9.38
CA CYS A 27 8.35 -6.72 -8.49
C CYS A 27 6.96 -7.04 -7.94
N ARG A 28 6.79 -7.04 -6.61
CA ARG A 28 5.53 -7.41 -5.95
C ARG A 28 5.19 -6.46 -4.83
N LEU A 29 3.88 -6.23 -4.63
CA LEU A 29 3.36 -5.54 -3.46
C LEU A 29 3.46 -6.47 -2.24
N VAL A 30 3.98 -5.95 -1.14
CA VAL A 30 3.96 -6.63 0.16
C VAL A 30 3.37 -5.72 1.22
N MET A 31 2.69 -6.34 2.17
CA MET A 31 2.24 -5.67 3.39
C MET A 31 3.30 -5.85 4.47
N VAL A 32 3.70 -4.76 5.11
CA VAL A 32 4.69 -4.76 6.19
C VAL A 32 4.01 -4.31 7.47
N SER A 33 3.99 -5.20 8.44
CA SER A 33 3.54 -4.92 9.80
C SER A 33 4.70 -4.39 10.63
N PHE A 34 4.50 -3.25 11.29
CA PHE A 34 5.43 -2.81 12.33
C PHE A 34 5.07 -3.49 13.64
N ILE A 35 6.09 -3.93 14.38
CA ILE A 35 5.88 -4.55 15.69
C ILE A 35 5.58 -3.46 16.70
N CYS A 36 4.41 -3.51 17.35
CA CYS A 36 4.12 -2.68 18.51
C CYS A 36 4.81 -3.24 19.76
N LYS A 37 5.35 -2.38 20.60
CA LYS A 37 5.77 -2.77 21.95
C LYS A 37 4.56 -2.60 22.89
N GLN A 38 4.07 -3.74 23.40
CA GLN A 38 3.00 -3.92 24.39
C GLN A 38 1.58 -3.47 24.00
N GLU A 39 0.63 -4.41 24.17
CA GLU A 39 -0.84 -4.30 24.21
C GLU A 39 -1.51 -3.22 23.33
N ALA A 40 -1.13 -3.16 22.06
CA ALA A 40 -1.89 -2.42 21.05
C ALA A 40 -2.85 -3.37 20.33
N GLU A 41 -4.13 -3.02 20.27
CA GLU A 41 -5.16 -3.84 19.62
C GLU A 41 -4.99 -3.96 18.10
N THR A 42 -4.23 -3.05 17.48
CA THR A 42 -3.86 -3.14 16.06
C THR A 42 -2.52 -2.46 15.84
N CYS A 43 -1.62 -3.12 15.09
CA CYS A 43 -0.34 -2.54 14.74
C CYS A 43 -0.36 -1.77 13.43
N PRO A 44 0.46 -0.72 13.29
CA PRO A 44 0.55 0.03 12.05
C PRO A 44 1.05 -0.89 10.93
N MET A 45 0.36 -0.81 9.79
CA MET A 45 0.66 -1.57 8.58
C MET A 45 1.00 -0.58 7.47
N ALA A 46 2.00 -0.92 6.65
CA ALA A 46 2.35 -0.14 5.47
C ALA A 46 2.51 -1.04 4.24
N TYR A 47 2.20 -0.49 3.08
CA TYR A 47 2.44 -1.13 1.80
C TYR A 47 3.81 -0.74 1.26
N LYS A 48 4.55 -1.71 0.72
CA LYS A 48 5.83 -1.50 0.05
C LYS A 48 5.91 -2.36 -1.20
N CYS A 49 6.58 -1.85 -2.23
CA CYS A 49 6.99 -2.69 -3.35
C CYS A 49 8.30 -3.39 -2.99
N MET A 50 8.44 -4.67 -3.33
CA MET A 50 9.64 -5.46 -3.08
C MET A 50 10.09 -6.17 -4.35
N CYS A 51 11.41 -6.16 -4.58
CA CYS A 51 12.06 -7.04 -5.55
C CYS A 51 13.32 -7.63 -4.92
N ASN A 52 13.48 -8.95 -4.95
CA ASN A 52 14.66 -9.65 -4.39
C ASN A 52 15.06 -9.19 -2.97
N ARG A 53 14.06 -9.03 -2.07
CA ARG A 53 14.20 -8.51 -0.69
C ARG A 53 14.61 -7.04 -0.56
N LYS A 54 14.72 -6.28 -1.65
CA LYS A 54 14.92 -4.82 -1.61
C LYS A 54 13.58 -4.08 -1.62
N PRO A 55 13.36 -3.13 -0.69
CA PRO A 55 12.16 -2.31 -0.66
C PRO A 55 12.26 -1.13 -1.65
N TYR A 56 11.14 -0.81 -2.28
CA TYR A 56 10.94 0.31 -3.20
C TYR A 56 9.74 1.15 -2.74
N PRO A 57 9.75 2.48 -2.99
CA PRO A 57 8.63 3.34 -2.68
C PRO A 57 7.38 2.96 -3.50
N VAL A 58 6.21 3.10 -2.89
CA VAL A 58 4.93 3.01 -3.58
C VAL A 58 4.57 4.38 -4.18
N PRO A 59 3.93 4.45 -5.35
CA PRO A 59 3.43 5.69 -5.95
C PRO A 59 2.20 6.26 -5.23
#